data_AF-A0A087U662-F1
#
_entry.id   AF-A0A087U662-F1
#
_cell.length_a   1.000
_cell.length_b   1.000
_cell.length_c   1.000
_cell.angle_alpha   90.00
_cell.angle_beta   90.00
_cell.angle_gamma   90.00
#
_symmetry.space_group_name_H-M   'P 1'
#
loop_
_entity.id
_entity.type
_entity.pdbx_description
1 polymer ?
#
loop_
_entity_poly.entity_id
_entity_poly.type
_entity_poly.pdbx_seq_one_letter_code
_entity_poly.pdbx_strand_id
1 'polypeptide(L)'
;MNSFPDEVLEHIFSFLNAYDKLTASLVCKQWLHVTGRKHLLEDIYVVFEDDTEGGTEIFNSTTREFSCFKFVKQEIDTHYIEFLKKIITQIHSLSFVDCVLDRQAVESSGKLGSCPNLKCLRIIGSKMFDLFSFSFPNLRELYVDSGAYLTDKIMQ
;
A
#
# COMPACT_ATOMS: atom_id res chain seq x y z
N MET A 1 -8.27 -37.62 2.38
CA MET A 1 -6.89 -37.09 2.49
C MET A 1 -6.84 -36.24 3.75
N ASN A 2 -5.84 -36.48 4.61
CA ASN A 2 -5.64 -35.73 5.86
C ASN A 2 -5.01 -34.37 5.52
N SER A 3 -5.83 -33.40 5.10
CA SER A 3 -5.41 -32.00 5.03
C SER A 3 -5.34 -31.43 6.44
N PHE A 4 -4.26 -30.72 6.76
CA PHE A 4 -4.23 -29.91 7.98
C PHE A 4 -5.40 -28.91 7.97
N PRO A 5 -6.03 -28.64 9.13
CA PRO A 5 -6.95 -27.52 9.28
C PRO A 5 -6.30 -26.19 8.88
N ASP A 6 -7.10 -25.23 8.43
CA ASP A 6 -6.60 -23.92 8.02
C ASP A 6 -5.83 -23.24 9.14
N GLU A 7 -6.25 -23.37 10.40
CA GLU A 7 -5.60 -22.78 11.56
C GLU A 7 -4.18 -23.32 11.78
N VAL A 8 -3.97 -24.61 11.49
CA VAL A 8 -2.64 -25.24 11.57
C VAL A 8 -1.75 -24.72 10.44
N LEU A 9 -2.30 -24.57 9.23
CA LEU A 9 -1.57 -23.98 8.11
C LEU A 9 -1.25 -22.50 8.35
N GLU A 10 -2.17 -21.72 8.92
CA GLU A 10 -1.95 -20.33 9.32
C GLU A 10 -0.81 -20.23 10.32
N HIS A 11 -0.82 -21.08 11.35
CA HIS A 11 0.27 -21.14 12.32
C HIS A 11 1.61 -21.49 11.67
N ILE A 12 1.66 -22.50 10.79
CA ILE A 12 2.88 -22.85 10.06
C ILE A 12 3.37 -21.68 9.20
N PHE A 13 2.48 -21.03 8.46
CA PHE A 13 2.83 -19.91 7.58
C PHE A 13 3.22 -18.64 8.34
N SER A 14 2.83 -18.50 9.61
CA SER A 14 3.27 -17.39 10.45
C SER A 14 4.79 -17.37 10.67
N PHE A 15 5.47 -18.52 10.54
CA PHE A 15 6.93 -18.63 10.64
C PHE A 15 7.67 -18.38 9.32
N LEU A 16 6.94 -18.27 8.21
CA LEU A 16 7.52 -18.06 6.89
C LEU A 16 7.75 -16.56 6.62
N ASN A 17 8.84 -16.23 5.93
CA ASN A 17 9.02 -14.88 5.39
C ASN A 17 8.07 -14.63 4.19
N ALA A 18 8.03 -13.40 3.68
CA ALA A 18 7.14 -13.03 2.59
C ALA A 18 7.35 -13.87 1.31
N TYR A 19 8.61 -14.15 0.95
CA TYR A 19 8.95 -14.93 -0.22
C TYR A 19 8.45 -16.39 -0.09
N ASP A 20 8.71 -17.01 1.06
CA ASP A 20 8.30 -18.39 1.32
C ASP A 20 6.78 -18.54 1.38
N LYS A 21 6.05 -17.54 1.92
CA LYS A 21 4.59 -17.50 1.88
C LYS A 21 4.05 -17.45 0.44
N LEU A 22 4.67 -16.65 -0.43
CA LEU A 22 4.28 -16.55 -1.84
C LEU A 22 4.54 -17.88 -2.56
N THR A 23 5.69 -18.50 -2.35
CA THR A 23 6.01 -19.83 -2.92
C THR A 23 5.04 -20.90 -2.42
N ALA A 24 4.75 -20.94 -1.12
CA ALA A 24 3.78 -21.86 -0.53
C ALA A 24 2.38 -21.70 -1.14
N SER A 25 1.99 -20.48 -1.50
CA SER A 25 0.68 -20.22 -2.11
C SER A 25 0.45 -20.91 -3.45
N LEU A 26 1.53 -21.32 -4.14
CA LEU A 26 1.46 -22.00 -5.43
C LEU A 26 1.23 -23.51 -5.32
N VAL A 27 1.29 -24.08 -4.10
CA VAL A 27 1.20 -25.53 -3.88
C VAL A 27 -0.21 -26.06 -4.17
N CYS A 28 -1.25 -25.42 -3.61
CA CYS A 28 -2.64 -25.81 -3.83
C CYS A 28 -3.62 -24.68 -3.48
N LYS A 29 -4.90 -24.83 -3.85
CA LYS A 29 -5.95 -23.82 -3.59
C LYS A 29 -6.14 -23.49 -2.11
N GLN A 30 -6.02 -24.48 -1.22
CA GLN A 30 -6.14 -24.25 0.24
C GLN A 30 -4.98 -23.37 0.73
N TRP A 31 -3.75 -23.64 0.28
CA TRP A 31 -2.58 -22.86 0.69
C TRP A 31 -2.61 -21.46 0.09
N LEU A 32 -3.10 -21.30 -1.14
CA LEU A 32 -3.37 -20.00 -1.73
C LEU A 32 -4.36 -19.18 -0.87
N HIS A 33 -5.47 -19.80 -0.47
CA HIS A 33 -6.47 -19.17 0.40
C HIS A 33 -5.89 -18.78 1.76
N VAL A 34 -5.22 -19.71 2.44
CA VAL A 34 -4.68 -19.49 3.79
C VAL A 34 -3.55 -18.45 3.79
N THR A 35 -2.61 -18.51 2.85
CA THR A 35 -1.54 -17.49 2.74
C THR A 35 -2.06 -16.10 2.37
N GLY A 36 -3.32 -15.98 1.94
CA GLY A 36 -3.99 -14.71 1.66
C GLY A 36 -4.65 -14.05 2.87
N ARG A 37 -4.64 -14.71 4.04
CA ARG A 37 -5.23 -14.16 5.27
C ARG A 37 -4.54 -12.86 5.69
N LYS A 38 -5.34 -11.85 6.02
CA LYS A 38 -4.89 -10.49 6.36
C LYS A 38 -3.70 -10.46 7.34
N HIS A 39 -3.80 -11.16 8.47
CA HIS A 39 -2.76 -11.15 9.50
C HIS A 39 -1.41 -11.73 9.03
N LEU A 40 -1.39 -12.57 7.99
CA LEU A 40 -0.15 -13.09 7.40
C LEU A 40 0.49 -12.11 6.40
N LEU A 41 -0.28 -11.11 5.94
CA LEU A 41 0.10 -10.08 4.99
C LEU A 41 0.37 -8.71 5.63
N GLU A 42 0.05 -8.53 6.91
CA GLU A 42 0.11 -7.23 7.61
C GLU A 42 1.50 -6.57 7.52
N ASP A 43 2.57 -7.36 7.56
CA ASP A 43 3.96 -6.89 7.48
C ASP A 43 4.56 -6.96 6.07
N ILE A 44 3.78 -7.32 5.05
CA ILE A 44 4.26 -7.40 3.67
C ILE A 44 4.04 -6.06 2.97
N TYR A 45 5.15 -5.45 2.57
CA TYR A 45 5.13 -4.24 1.74
C TYR A 45 5.05 -4.62 0.27
N VAL A 46 4.02 -4.13 -0.41
CA VAL A 46 3.99 -4.07 -1.86
C VAL A 46 4.83 -2.87 -2.29
N VAL A 47 5.90 -3.14 -3.05
CA VAL A 47 6.82 -2.11 -3.51
C VAL A 47 6.63 -1.92 -5.02
N PHE A 48 6.31 -0.69 -5.41
CA PHE A 48 6.34 -0.22 -6.80
C PHE A 48 7.64 0.56 -7.00
N GLU A 49 8.56 0.00 -7.78
CA GLU A 49 9.89 0.55 -8.05
C GLU A 49 10.16 0.54 -9.55
N ASP A 50 10.87 1.55 -10.05
CA ASP A 50 11.33 1.68 -11.45
C ASP A 50 10.25 1.52 -12.54
N ASP A 51 9.37 2.54 -12.66
CA ASP A 51 8.36 2.72 -13.74
C ASP A 51 7.74 1.42 -14.29
N THR A 52 7.34 0.54 -13.36
CA THR A 52 6.74 -0.74 -13.73
C THR A 52 5.37 -0.52 -14.34
N GLU A 53 5.32 -0.43 -15.66
CA GLU A 53 4.07 -0.43 -16.42
C GLU A 53 3.19 -1.62 -15.97
N GLY A 54 1.91 -1.34 -15.70
CA GLY A 54 0.92 -2.38 -15.38
C GLY A 54 0.94 -2.90 -13.94
N GLY A 55 1.80 -2.38 -13.05
CA GLY A 55 1.83 -2.80 -11.65
C GLY A 55 0.46 -2.71 -10.96
N THR A 56 -0.26 -1.61 -11.16
CA THR A 56 -1.61 -1.40 -10.59
C THR A 56 -2.66 -2.36 -11.16
N GLU A 57 -2.51 -2.79 -12.42
CA GLU A 57 -3.42 -3.73 -13.08
C GLU A 57 -3.34 -5.13 -12.46
N ILE A 58 -2.13 -5.57 -12.12
CA ILE A 58 -1.91 -6.84 -11.42
C ILE A 58 -2.67 -6.84 -10.10
N PHE A 59 -2.58 -5.75 -9.33
CA PHE A 59 -3.29 -5.62 -8.05
C PHE A 59 -4.80 -5.39 -8.21
N ASN A 60 -5.29 -4.97 -9.37
CA ASN A 60 -6.72 -4.96 -9.61
C ASN A 60 -7.32 -6.36 -9.74
N SER A 61 -6.50 -7.36 -10.08
CA SER A 61 -6.92 -8.76 -10.26
C SER A 61 -6.62 -9.67 -9.06
N THR A 62 -5.85 -9.19 -8.07
CA THR A 62 -5.47 -10.01 -6.92
C THR A 62 -6.62 -10.17 -5.91
N THR A 63 -6.71 -11.35 -5.31
CA THR A 63 -7.62 -11.62 -4.18
C THR A 63 -7.00 -11.30 -2.82
N ARG A 64 -5.72 -10.92 -2.80
CA ARG A 64 -4.98 -10.62 -1.57
C ARG A 64 -5.17 -9.16 -1.17
N GLU A 65 -5.53 -8.95 0.09
CA GLU A 65 -5.70 -7.62 0.66
C GLU A 65 -4.41 -7.17 1.35
N PHE A 66 -3.58 -6.43 0.63
CA PHE A 66 -2.39 -5.79 1.21
C PHE A 66 -2.76 -4.46 1.85
N SER A 67 -2.11 -4.16 2.98
CA SER A 67 -2.31 -2.90 3.72
C SER A 67 -1.08 -1.98 3.73
N CYS A 68 0.05 -2.44 3.22
CA CYS A 68 1.32 -1.73 3.29
C CYS A 68 1.89 -1.52 1.88
N PHE A 69 1.99 -0.26 1.46
CA PHE A 69 2.40 0.11 0.10
C PHE A 69 3.56 1.09 0.12
N LYS A 70 4.53 0.87 -0.76
CA LYS A 70 5.69 1.73 -0.95
C LYS A 70 5.86 2.02 -2.44
N PHE A 71 5.91 3.29 -2.78
CA PHE A 71 6.22 3.79 -4.11
C PHE A 71 7.62 4.39 -4.07
N VAL A 72 8.46 4.01 -5.02
CA VAL A 72 9.87 4.44 -5.12
C VAL A 72 10.12 4.92 -6.54
N LYS A 73 10.54 6.19 -6.68
CA LYS A 73 10.88 6.82 -7.97
C LYS A 73 9.78 6.69 -9.03
N GLN A 74 8.53 6.75 -8.60
CA GLN A 74 7.36 6.67 -9.47
C GLN A 74 6.83 8.06 -9.81
N GLU A 75 6.31 8.22 -11.03
CA GLU A 75 5.36 9.28 -11.34
C GLU A 75 3.95 8.82 -10.91
N ILE A 76 3.37 9.53 -9.94
CA ILE A 76 2.03 9.26 -9.43
C ILE A 76 1.04 9.96 -10.36
N ASP A 77 0.61 9.22 -11.37
CA ASP A 77 -0.32 9.62 -12.41
C ASP A 77 -1.78 9.30 -12.06
N THR A 78 -2.68 9.45 -13.04
CA THR A 78 -4.11 9.16 -12.88
C THR A 78 -4.37 7.71 -12.49
N HIS A 79 -3.63 6.75 -13.06
CA HIS A 79 -3.82 5.32 -12.78
C HIS A 79 -3.46 4.99 -11.33
N TYR A 80 -2.36 5.53 -10.82
CA TYR A 80 -1.99 5.36 -9.41
C TYR A 80 -2.97 6.02 -8.45
N ILE A 81 -3.47 7.21 -8.78
CA ILE A 81 -4.45 7.91 -7.93
C ILE A 81 -5.76 7.10 -7.84
N GLU A 82 -6.28 6.62 -8.97
CA GLU A 82 -7.50 5.81 -8.99
C GLU A 82 -7.32 4.47 -8.27
N PHE A 83 -6.16 3.83 -8.45
CA PHE A 83 -5.80 2.65 -7.67
C PHE A 83 -5.81 2.95 -6.16
N LEU A 84 -5.11 4.00 -5.73
CA LEU A 84 -5.04 4.38 -4.31
C LEU A 84 -6.42 4.67 -3.73
N LYS A 85 -7.31 5.35 -4.45
CA LYS A 85 -8.69 5.59 -4.00
C LYS A 85 -9.47 4.30 -3.75
N LYS A 86 -9.31 3.30 -4.61
CA LYS A 86 -9.97 2.00 -4.47
C LYS A 86 -9.55 1.28 -3.19
N ILE A 87 -8.29 1.44 -2.79
CA ILE A 87 -7.71 0.73 -1.63
C ILE A 87 -7.50 1.62 -0.40
N ILE A 88 -7.85 2.91 -0.43
CA ILE A 88 -7.44 3.86 0.62
C ILE A 88 -7.96 3.49 2.01
N THR A 89 -9.11 2.80 2.08
CA THR A 89 -9.73 2.37 3.33
C THR A 89 -9.06 1.15 3.94
N GLN A 90 -8.28 0.36 3.19
CA GLN A 90 -7.54 -0.80 3.73
C GLN A 90 -6.07 -0.50 4.06
N ILE A 91 -5.54 0.64 3.59
CA ILE A 91 -4.13 1.00 3.80
C ILE A 91 -3.86 1.33 5.27
N HIS A 92 -2.84 0.69 5.84
CA HIS A 92 -2.26 0.97 7.15
C HIS A 92 -0.93 1.72 7.05
N SER A 93 -0.12 1.43 6.03
CA SER A 93 1.20 2.03 5.84
C SER A 93 1.36 2.47 4.39
N LEU A 94 1.70 3.73 4.17
CA LEU A 94 1.88 4.32 2.84
C LEU A 94 3.19 5.10 2.81
N SER A 95 4.05 4.78 1.84
CA SER A 95 5.36 5.40 1.68
C SER A 95 5.56 5.87 0.24
N PHE A 96 6.04 7.09 0.08
CA PHE A 96 6.52 7.66 -1.17
C PHE A 96 7.98 8.07 -1.00
N VAL A 97 8.85 7.58 -1.89
CA VAL A 97 10.29 7.85 -1.85
C VAL A 97 10.73 8.31 -3.23
N ASP A 98 11.19 9.56 -3.33
CA ASP A 98 11.65 10.19 -4.57
C ASP A 98 10.63 10.13 -5.72
N CYS A 99 9.34 10.03 -5.38
CA CYS A 99 8.24 10.06 -6.32
C CYS A 99 7.89 11.50 -6.75
N VAL A 100 7.36 11.63 -7.96
CA VAL A 100 6.85 12.88 -8.55
C VAL A 100 5.34 12.78 -8.66
N LEU A 101 4.61 13.84 -8.29
CA LEU A 101 3.15 13.87 -8.39
C LEU A 101 2.76 14.60 -9.68
N ASP A 102 2.02 13.94 -10.56
CA ASP A 102 1.40 14.63 -11.71
C ASP A 102 0.24 15.50 -11.21
N ARG A 103 0.41 16.82 -11.35
CA ARG A 103 -0.59 17.80 -10.93
C ARG A 103 -1.84 17.74 -11.80
N GLN A 104 -1.72 17.44 -13.08
CA GLN A 104 -2.87 17.32 -13.97
C GLN A 104 -3.69 16.07 -13.61
N ALA A 105 -3.03 14.99 -13.20
CA ALA A 105 -3.71 13.82 -12.66
C ALA A 105 -4.52 14.15 -11.39
N VAL A 106 -3.97 14.95 -10.46
CA VAL A 106 -4.71 15.38 -9.26
C VAL A 106 -5.89 16.30 -9.61
N GLU A 107 -5.75 17.18 -10.59
CA GLU A 107 -6.83 18.07 -11.03
C GLU A 107 -7.98 17.30 -11.69
N SER A 108 -7.66 16.30 -12.51
CA SER A 108 -8.63 15.49 -13.24
C SER A 108 -9.29 14.42 -12.38
N SER A 109 -8.50 13.71 -11.58
CA SER A 109 -8.97 12.63 -10.72
C SER A 109 -9.50 13.15 -9.40
N GLY A 110 -8.92 14.22 -8.87
CA GLY A 110 -9.16 14.68 -7.50
C GLY A 110 -8.26 13.99 -6.48
N LYS A 111 -8.13 14.62 -5.31
CA LYS A 111 -7.29 14.17 -4.20
C LYS A 111 -7.82 12.90 -3.54
N LEU A 112 -6.95 12.21 -2.81
CA LEU A 112 -7.33 11.14 -1.89
C LEU A 112 -8.19 11.72 -0.75
N GLY A 113 -9.31 11.06 -0.49
CA GLY A 113 -10.23 11.39 0.59
C GLY A 113 -9.68 11.04 1.98
N SER A 114 -10.58 10.82 2.94
CA SER A 114 -10.22 10.35 4.28
C SER A 114 -9.47 9.02 4.21
N CYS A 115 -8.37 8.92 4.94
CA CYS A 115 -7.54 7.72 5.07
C CYS A 115 -7.75 7.12 6.47
N PRO A 116 -8.90 6.47 6.73
CA PRO A 116 -9.35 6.18 8.10
C PRO A 116 -8.45 5.19 8.82
N ASN A 117 -7.80 4.27 8.11
CA ASN A 117 -7.00 3.20 8.72
C ASN A 117 -5.48 3.45 8.62
N LEU A 118 -5.07 4.58 8.03
CA LEU A 118 -3.67 4.91 7.85
C LEU A 118 -3.01 5.19 9.20
N LYS A 119 -1.97 4.42 9.53
CA LYS A 119 -1.19 4.50 10.77
C LYS A 119 0.20 5.07 10.53
N CYS A 120 0.81 4.76 9.38
CA CYS A 120 2.15 5.22 9.02
C CYS A 120 2.11 5.90 7.64
N LEU A 121 2.58 7.15 7.58
CA LEU A 121 2.77 7.89 6.34
C LEU A 121 4.24 8.33 6.24
N ARG A 122 4.90 7.99 5.14
CA ARG A 122 6.28 8.39 4.86
C ARG A 122 6.36 9.11 3.52
N ILE A 123 6.91 10.32 3.52
CA ILE A 123 7.12 11.13 2.32
C ILE A 123 8.59 11.58 2.33
N ILE A 124 9.40 11.01 1.45
CA ILE A 124 10.86 11.21 1.42
C ILE A 124 11.23 11.71 0.04
N GLY A 125 11.89 12.87 -0.06
CA GLY A 125 12.30 13.43 -1.35
C GLY A 125 11.13 13.77 -2.31
N SER A 126 9.90 13.85 -1.81
CA SER A 126 8.68 13.99 -2.63
C SER A 126 7.73 15.07 -2.12
N LYS A 127 6.93 15.64 -3.02
CA LYS A 127 5.86 16.61 -2.70
C LYS A 127 4.48 15.96 -2.72
N MET A 128 4.31 14.89 -1.93
CA MET A 128 3.09 14.06 -1.99
C MET A 128 1.94 14.54 -1.09
N PHE A 129 2.13 15.59 -0.29
CA PHE A 129 1.03 16.14 0.50
C PHE A 129 -0.13 16.67 -0.34
N ASP A 130 0.16 17.18 -1.54
CA ASP A 130 -0.84 17.70 -2.47
C ASP A 130 -1.85 16.62 -2.92
N LEU A 131 -1.48 15.34 -2.81
CA LEU A 131 -2.33 14.20 -3.12
C LEU A 131 -3.48 14.02 -2.10
N PHE A 132 -3.37 14.57 -0.89
CA PHE A 132 -4.33 14.30 0.19
C PHE A 132 -5.24 15.49 0.49
N SER A 133 -6.46 15.19 0.95
CA SER A 133 -7.41 16.18 1.50
C SER A 133 -7.23 16.43 3.01
N PHE A 134 -6.11 16.02 3.61
CA PHE A 134 -5.74 16.18 5.03
C PHE A 134 -6.72 15.59 6.05
N SER A 135 -7.00 14.29 5.94
CA SER A 135 -7.77 13.56 6.96
C SER A 135 -7.13 12.20 7.28
N PHE A 136 -6.38 12.16 8.38
CA PHE A 136 -5.65 10.98 8.87
C PHE A 136 -5.98 10.71 10.35
N PRO A 137 -7.23 10.30 10.68
CA PRO A 137 -7.72 10.25 12.07
C PRO A 137 -6.96 9.27 12.96
N ASN A 138 -6.30 8.26 12.37
CA ASN A 138 -5.58 7.21 13.09
C ASN A 138 -4.06 7.22 12.85
N LEU A 139 -3.52 8.31 12.29
CA LEU A 139 -2.09 8.42 12.01
C LEU A 139 -1.28 8.41 13.31
N ARG A 140 -0.30 7.53 13.38
CA ARG A 140 0.60 7.36 14.53
C ARG A 140 2.02 7.77 14.21
N GLU A 141 2.43 7.54 12.98
CA GLU A 141 3.77 7.82 12.48
C GLU A 141 3.68 8.67 11.22
N LEU A 142 4.35 9.82 11.26
CA LEU A 142 4.56 10.68 10.11
C LEU A 142 6.05 10.90 9.95
N TYR A 143 6.59 10.48 8.81
CA TYR A 143 7.98 10.75 8.44
C TYR A 143 8.02 11.64 7.21
N VAL A 144 8.67 12.77 7.33
CA VAL A 144 8.80 13.75 6.24
C VAL A 144 10.24 14.23 6.20
N ASP A 145 10.90 14.04 5.06
CA ASP A 145 12.22 14.59 4.81
C ASP A 145 12.12 15.91 4.02
N SER A 146 13.11 16.78 4.23
CA SER A 146 13.35 18.16 3.79
C SER A 146 13.00 18.59 2.35
N GLY A 147 12.52 17.68 1.49
CA GLY A 147 11.94 18.00 0.18
C GLY A 147 10.44 18.34 0.21
N ALA A 148 9.74 17.99 1.29
CA ALA A 148 8.39 18.46 1.53
C ALA A 148 8.47 19.86 2.15
N TYR A 149 8.08 20.88 1.39
CA TYR A 149 7.91 22.24 1.90
C TYR A 149 6.71 22.27 2.88
N LEU A 150 6.91 21.70 4.07
CA LEU A 150 5.99 21.82 5.19
C LEU A 150 6.07 23.29 5.64
N THR A 151 5.05 24.05 5.28
CA THR A 151 4.85 25.40 5.82
C THR A 151 3.73 25.32 6.85
N ASP A 152 3.80 26.15 7.89
CA ASP A 152 2.80 26.22 8.96
C ASP A 152 1.40 26.68 8.48
N LYS A 153 1.19 26.84 7.16
CA LYS A 153 -0.01 27.38 6.52
C LYS A 153 -1.12 26.36 6.25
N ILE A 154 -1.05 25.14 6.75
CA ILE A 154 -2.08 24.10 6.53
C ILE A 154 -3.23 24.20 7.55
N MET A 155 -3.67 25.41 7.85
CA MET A 155 -4.97 25.68 8.49
C MET A 155 -5.52 27.00 7.95
N GLN A 156 -6.30 26.91 6.88
CA GLN A 156 -7.41 27.84 6.56
C GLN A 156 -8.32 27.21 5.52
#